data_AF-A0A448XRR3-F1
#
_entry.id   AF-A0A448XRR3-F1
#
_cell.length_a   1.000
_cell.length_b   1.000
_cell.length_c   1.000
_cell.angle_alpha   90.00
_cell.angle_beta   90.00
_cell.angle_gamma   90.00
#
_symmetry.space_group_name_H-M   'P 1'
#
loop_
_entity.id
_entity.type
_entity.pdbx_description
1 polymer ?
#
loop_
_entity_poly.entity_id
_entity_poly.type
_entity_poly.pdbx_seq_one_letter_code
_entity_poly.pdbx_strand_id
1 'polypeptide(L)' 'MEKLASRKLRLSAKETMRIAERLYSQGYISYPRTETNQFPPDMSLIPLVECQTEDSRWSGTCLVTIYAFQIYISG' A
#
# COMPACT_ATOMS: atom_id res chain seq x y z
N MET A 1 11.82 1.10 -0.47
CA MET A 1 11.17 1.20 -1.80
C MET A 1 12.15 0.98 -2.97
N GLU A 2 13.23 1.75 -3.07
CA GLU A 2 14.15 1.77 -4.23
C GLU A 2 14.77 0.40 -4.59
N LYS A 3 15.24 -0.37 -3.58
CA LYS A 3 15.80 -1.72 -3.79
C LYS A 3 14.81 -2.72 -4.40
N LEU A 4 13.51 -2.53 -4.19
CA LEU A 4 12.48 -3.40 -4.77
C LEU A 4 12.14 -2.95 -6.19
N ALA A 5 12.01 -1.65 -6.42
CA ALA A 5 11.76 -1.10 -7.76
C ALA A 5 12.87 -1.45 -8.76
N SER A 6 14.14 -1.36 -8.34
CA SER A 6 15.26 -1.78 -9.19
C SER A 6 15.22 -3.29 -9.51
N ARG A 7 14.95 -4.14 -8.52
CA ARG A 7 14.95 -5.60 -8.72
C ARG A 7 13.74 -6.13 -9.49
N LYS A 8 12.56 -5.55 -9.26
CA LYS A 8 11.28 -6.06 -9.79
C LYS A 8 10.81 -5.31 -11.03
N LEU A 9 11.09 -4.01 -11.12
CA LEU A 9 10.62 -3.14 -12.19
C LEU A 9 11.76 -2.60 -13.07
N ARG A 10 13.03 -2.93 -12.74
CA ARG A 10 14.23 -2.46 -13.46
C ARG A 10 14.35 -0.94 -13.54
N LEU A 11 13.76 -0.22 -12.58
CA LEU A 11 13.83 1.24 -12.49
C LEU A 11 15.06 1.69 -11.69
N SER A 12 15.66 2.81 -12.10
CA SER A 12 16.69 3.45 -11.27
C SER A 12 16.08 4.05 -9.99
N ALA A 13 16.91 4.25 -8.96
CA ALA A 13 16.48 4.89 -7.71
C ALA A 13 15.89 6.29 -7.97
N LYS A 14 16.54 7.07 -8.84
CA LYS A 14 16.11 8.42 -9.24
C LYS A 14 14.74 8.43 -9.94
N GLU A 15 14.51 7.49 -10.87
CA GLU A 15 13.21 7.36 -11.54
C GLU A 15 12.12 6.89 -10.59
N THR A 16 12.45 5.93 -9.71
CA THR A 16 11.53 5.42 -8.68
C THR A 16 11.03 6.56 -7.80
N MET A 17 11.94 7.41 -7.30
CA MET A 17 11.59 8.56 -6.46
C MET A 17 10.77 9.61 -7.21
N ARG A 18 11.12 9.90 -8.47
CA ARG A 18 10.35 10.84 -9.30
C ARG A 18 8.90 10.38 -9.52
N ILE A 19 8.71 9.09 -9.80
CA ILE A 19 7.37 8.50 -9.97
C ILE A 19 6.61 8.53 -8.65
N ALA A 20 7.27 8.16 -7.55
CA ALA A 20 6.66 8.18 -6.22
C ALA A 20 6.22 9.58 -5.79
N GLU A 21 7.04 10.61 -6.03
CA GLU A 21 6.69 12.02 -5.76
C GLU A 21 5.47 12.47 -6.58
N ARG A 22 5.36 12.04 -7.84
CA ARG A 22 4.18 12.32 -8.66
C ARG A 22 2.92 11.64 -8.11
N LEU A 23 3.02 10.36 -7.74
CA LEU A 23 1.88 9.62 -7.16
C LEU A 23 1.46 10.19 -5.81
N TYR A 24 2.41 10.65 -5.00
CA TYR A 24 2.15 11.36 -3.74
C TYR A 24 1.40 12.67 -4.00
N SER A 25 1.86 13.47 -4.96
CA SER A 25 1.21 14.74 -5.32
C SER A 25 -0.22 14.56 -5.83
N GLN A 26 -0.52 13.38 -6.40
CA GLN A 26 -1.86 13.01 -6.87
C GLN A 26 -2.73 12.37 -5.77
N GLY A 27 -2.19 12.14 -4.58
CA GLY A 27 -2.90 11.51 -3.46
C GLY A 27 -3.04 9.98 -3.55
N TYR A 28 -2.31 9.32 -4.45
CA TYR A 28 -2.40 7.86 -4.61
C TYR A 28 -1.58 7.09 -3.57
N ILE A 29 -0.48 7.66 -3.09
CA ILE A 29 0.39 7.02 -2.09
C ILE A 29 0.74 8.01 -0.98
N SER A 30 1.03 7.48 0.20
CA SER A 30 1.65 8.24 1.28
C SER A 30 3.10 8.62 0.95
N TYR A 31 3.63 9.60 1.67
CA TYR A 31 4.95 10.16 1.38
C TYR A 31 6.04 9.06 1.36
N PRO A 32 6.76 8.86 0.25
CA PRO A 32 7.57 7.67 0.02
C PRO A 32 8.90 7.62 0.80
N ARG A 33 9.15 8.58 1.70
CA ARG A 33 10.39 8.71 2.50
C ARG A 33 10.21 8.43 3.99
N THR A 34 9.28 7.57 4.37
CA THR A 34 9.20 7.11 5.76
C THR A 34 9.98 5.81 5.92
N GLU A 35 11.04 5.84 6.73
CA GLU A 35 11.68 4.63 7.26
C GLU A 35 10.75 3.87 8.25
N THR A 36 9.58 4.44 8.52
CA THR A 36 8.53 3.87 9.37
C THR A 36 7.89 2.66 8.71
N ASN A 37 8.21 1.48 9.25
CA ASN A 37 7.58 0.20 8.87
C ASN A 37 6.34 -0.12 9.73
N GLN A 38 5.81 0.85 10.49
CA GLN A 38 4.68 0.68 11.40
C GLN A 38 3.60 1.71 11.07
N PHE A 39 2.36 1.23 10.92
CA PHE A 39 1.21 2.11 10.87
C PHE A 39 0.89 2.60 12.28
N PRO A 40 0.50 3.87 12.46
CA PRO A 40 0.12 4.34 13.78
C PRO A 40 -1.21 3.67 14.19
N PRO A 41 -1.41 3.39 15.48
CA PRO A 41 -2.50 2.54 15.97
C PRO A 41 -3.90 3.16 15.76
N ASP A 42 -3.97 4.46 15.52
CA ASP A 42 -5.17 5.24 15.22
C ASP A 42 -5.52 5.29 13.73
N MET A 43 -4.65 4.78 12.84
CA MET A 43 -4.92 4.73 11.41
C MET A 43 -5.81 3.54 11.06
N SER A 44 -7.05 3.82 10.64
CA SER A 44 -7.96 2.79 10.14
C SER A 44 -7.52 2.30 8.76
N LEU A 45 -6.98 1.08 8.70
CA LEU A 45 -6.52 0.43 7.46
C LEU A 45 -7.66 -0.23 6.67
N ILE A 46 -8.76 -0.59 7.34
CA ILE A 46 -9.93 -1.23 6.73
C ILE A 46 -10.47 -0.42 5.52
N PRO A 47 -10.80 0.87 5.64
CA PRO A 47 -11.34 1.64 4.52
C PRO A 47 -10.36 1.75 3.36
N LEU A 48 -9.04 1.73 3.62
CA LEU A 48 -8.02 1.76 2.56
C LEU A 48 -7.99 0.45 1.77
N VAL A 49 -8.19 -0.69 2.43
CA VAL A 49 -8.27 -2.00 1.77
C VAL A 49 -9.60 -2.16 1.03
N GLU A 50 -10.70 -1.65 1.58
CA GLU A 50 -12.02 -1.64 0.92
C GLU A 50 -11.99 -0.89 -0.41
N CYS A 51 -11.37 0.29 -0.47
CA CYS A 51 -11.19 1.03 -1.72
C CYS A 51 -10.40 0.27 -2.79
N GLN A 52 -9.62 -0.75 -2.41
CA GLN A 52 -8.84 -1.57 -3.34
C GLN A 52 -9.60 -2.82 -3.82
N THR A 53 -10.78 -3.12 -3.25
CA THR A 53 -11.59 -4.29 -3.62
C THR A 53 -12.24 -4.18 -4.99
N GLU A 54 -12.29 -2.98 -5.57
CA GLU A 54 -12.84 -2.74 -6.91
C GLU A 54 -11.92 -3.27 -8.03
N ASP A 55 -10.61 -3.43 -7.78
CA ASP A 55 -9.67 -3.89 -8.80
C ASP A 55 -9.59 -5.42 -8.85
N SER A 56 -10.05 -6.01 -9.95
CA SER A 56 -10.09 -7.46 -10.17
C SER A 56 -8.73 -8.17 -10.10
N ARG A 57 -7.61 -7.45 -10.17
CA ARG A 57 -6.27 -8.06 -10.15
C ARG A 57 -5.82 -8.48 -8.75
N TRP A 58 -6.28 -7.78 -7.71
CA TRP A 58 -5.85 -8.03 -6.33
C TRP A 58 -6.99 -8.00 -5.29
N SER A 59 -8.23 -7.73 -5.71
CA SER A 59 -9.42 -7.72 -4.84
C SER A 59 -9.58 -9.00 -4.03
N GLY A 60 -9.26 -10.16 -4.59
CA GLY A 60 -9.30 -11.44 -3.86
C GLY A 60 -8.41 -11.45 -2.61
N THR A 61 -7.21 -10.87 -2.69
CA THR A 61 -6.30 -10.76 -1.53
C THR A 61 -6.84 -9.76 -0.51
N CYS A 62 -7.37 -8.62 -0.96
CA CYS A 62 -7.97 -7.60 -0.10
C CYS A 62 -9.17 -8.15 0.69
N LEU A 63 -10.07 -8.88 0.03
CA LEU A 63 -11.23 -9.50 0.65
C LEU A 63 -10.81 -10.51 1.72
N VAL A 64 -9.88 -11.42 1.41
CA VAL A 64 -9.38 -12.41 2.37
C VAL A 64 -8.78 -11.73 3.61
N THR A 65 -8.03 -10.63 3.45
CA THR A 65 -7.47 -9.88 4.58
C THR A 65 -8.56 -9.24 5.46
N ILE A 66 -9.58 -8.63 4.85
CA ILE A 66 -10.70 -8.04 5.60
C ILE A 66 -11.45 -9.12 6.39
N TYR A 67 -11.81 -10.24 5.74
CA TYR A 67 -12.54 -11.33 6.40
C TYR A 67 -11.72 -11.98 7.53
N ALA A 68 -10.42 -12.22 7.31
CA ALA A 68 -9.55 -12.79 8.34
C ALA A 68 -9.41 -11.86 9.56
N PHE A 69 -9.33 -10.54 9.35
CA PHE A 69 -9.26 -9.56 10.43
C PHE A 69 -10.59 -9.47 11.21
N GLN A 70 -11.73 -9.48 10.51
CA GLN A 70 -13.06 -9.48 11.13
C GLN A 70 -13.29 -10.69 12.04
N ILE A 71 -12.85 -11.88 11.59
CA ILE A 71 -12.94 -13.13 12.36
C ILE A 71 -12.07 -13.05 13.62
N TYR A 72 -10.86 -12.48 13.52
CA TYR A 72 -9.94 -12.34 14.65
C TYR A 72 -10.45 -11.39 15.75
N ILE A 73 -11.17 -10.32 15.39
CA ILE A 73 -11.74 -9.36 16.36
C ILE A 73 -13.05 -9.89 16.99
N SER A 74 -13.71 -10.84 16.35
CA SER A 74 -15.04 -11.36 16.77
C SER A 74 -14.99 -12.64 17.61
N GLY A 75 -13.80 -13.15 17.94
CA GLY A 75 -13.58 -14.33 18.78
C GLY A 75 -12.67 -14.04 19.96
#